data_AF-A0A920TRT4-F1
#
_entry.id   AF-A0A920TRT4-F1
#
_cell.length_a   1.000
_cell.length_b   1.000
_cell.length_c   1.000
_cell.angle_alpha   90.00
_cell.angle_beta   90.00
_cell.angle_gamma   90.00
#
_symmetry.space_group_name_H-M   'P 1'
#
loop_
_entity.id
_entity.type
_entity.pdbx_description
1 polymer ?
#
loop_
_entity_poly.entity_id
_entity_poly.type
_entity_poly.pdbx_seq_one_letter_code
_entity_poly.pdbx_strand_id
1 'polypeptide(L)'
;MWALKESVKKLLTSASEAFNKRELIKIRAQEGAPESIKSIANDIASGVSGVHVIQTIGRIAVLYRPHPEDPEIQLPEPNQG
;
A
#
# COMPACT_ATOMS: atom_id res chain seq x y z
N MET A 1 16.60 17.73 1.17
CA MET A 1 16.93 16.30 1.06
C MET A 1 16.61 15.50 2.33
N TRP A 2 16.90 15.99 3.54
CA TRP A 2 16.60 15.25 4.80
C TRP A 2 15.08 15.13 5.11
N ALA A 3 14.31 16.20 4.93
CA ALA A 3 12.86 16.20 5.21
C ALA A 3 12.04 15.28 4.30
N LEU A 4 12.49 15.07 3.06
CA LEU A 4 11.85 14.14 2.11
C LEU A 4 12.01 12.69 2.59
N LYS A 5 13.21 12.30 3.02
CA LYS A 5 13.49 10.96 3.55
C LYS A 5 12.68 10.65 4.81
N GLU A 6 12.53 11.62 5.72
CA GLU A 6 11.71 11.47 6.91
C GLU A 6 10.23 11.24 6.57
N SER A 7 9.71 11.98 5.58
CA SER A 7 8.31 11.87 5.16
C SER A 7 8.02 10.51 4.53
N VAL A 8 8.94 10.00 3.69
CA VAL A 8 8.84 8.65 3.12
C VAL A 8 8.86 7.59 4.22
N LYS A 9 9.76 7.71 5.20
CA LYS A 9 9.83 6.76 6.32
C LYS A 9 8.51 6.69 7.09
N LYS A 10 7.92 7.85 7.42
CA LYS A 10 6.61 7.91 8.09
C LYS A 10 5.52 7.24 7.29
N LEU A 11 5.48 7.47 5.98
CA LEU A 11 4.53 6.81 5.08
C LEU A 11 4.64 5.28 5.15
N LEU A 12 5.87 4.73 5.05
CA LEU A 12 6.10 3.29 5.10
C LEU A 12 5.72 2.69 6.46
N THR A 13 6.05 3.37 7.56
CA THR A 13 5.64 2.95 8.91
C THR A 13 4.13 2.91 9.04
N SER A 14 3.42 3.98 8.65
CA SER A 14 1.96 4.01 8.72
C SER A 14 1.29 2.97 7.83
N ALA A 15 1.84 2.70 6.65
CA ALA A 15 1.35 1.62 5.79
C ALA A 15 1.53 0.24 6.46
N SER A 16 2.71 -0.03 7.03
CA SER A 16 2.99 -1.27 7.75
C SER A 16 2.04 -1.49 8.94
N GLU A 17 1.82 -0.45 9.75
CA GLU A 17 0.89 -0.50 10.88
C GLU A 17 -0.56 -0.72 10.44
N ALA A 18 -0.98 -0.16 9.30
CA ALA A 18 -2.30 -0.41 8.74
C ALA A 18 -2.45 -1.88 8.32
N PHE A 19 -1.41 -2.47 7.73
CA PHE A 19 -1.41 -3.87 7.33
C PHE A 19 -1.41 -4.87 8.50
N ASN A 20 -0.99 -4.46 9.69
CA ASN A 20 -1.10 -5.30 10.90
C ASN A 20 -2.56 -5.45 11.38
N LYS A 21 -3.50 -4.67 10.83
CA LYS A 21 -4.93 -4.69 11.23
C LYS A 21 -5.88 -5.04 10.10
N ARG A 22 -5.41 -4.94 8.85
CA ARG A 22 -6.20 -5.07 7.63
C ARG A 22 -5.31 -5.61 6.53
N GLU A 23 -5.74 -6.64 5.84
CA GLU A 23 -4.99 -7.13 4.67
C GLU A 23 -5.22 -6.29 3.42
N LEU A 24 -6.33 -5.56 3.35
CA LEU A 24 -6.67 -4.69 2.23
C LEU A 24 -6.85 -3.25 2.72
N ILE A 25 -6.05 -2.34 2.19
CA ILE A 25 -6.10 -0.92 2.55
C ILE A 25 -6.30 -0.03 1.32
N LYS A 26 -6.92 1.13 1.54
CA LYS A 26 -7.06 2.19 0.54
C LYS A 26 -6.31 3.42 1.01
N ILE A 27 -5.37 3.89 0.19
CA ILE A 27 -4.63 5.13 0.45
C ILE A 27 -5.05 6.20 -0.55
N ARG A 28 -5.02 7.47 -0.14
CA ARG A 28 -5.41 8.60 -0.98
C ARG A 28 -4.31 9.65 -1.02
N ALA A 29 -3.92 10.07 -2.21
CA ALA A 29 -3.06 11.23 -2.39
C ALA A 29 -3.83 12.52 -2.08
N GLN A 30 -3.37 13.27 -1.08
CA GLN A 30 -3.92 14.58 -0.71
C GLN A 30 -3.85 15.56 -1.87
N GLU A 31 -4.76 16.53 -1.92
CA GLU A 31 -4.72 17.59 -2.92
C GLU A 31 -3.39 18.36 -2.87
N GLY A 32 -2.82 18.66 -4.05
CA GLY A 32 -1.49 19.27 -4.14
C GLY A 32 -0.32 18.35 -3.77
N ALA A 33 -0.53 17.05 -3.54
CA ALA A 33 0.56 16.11 -3.33
C ALA A 33 1.56 16.17 -4.52
N PRO A 34 2.88 16.24 -4.22
CA PRO A 34 3.90 16.39 -5.26
C PRO A 34 4.04 15.13 -6.12
N GLU A 35 3.70 13.97 -5.57
CA GLU A 35 3.81 12.67 -6.23
C GLU A 35 2.44 12.11 -6.61
N SER A 36 2.40 11.38 -7.71
CA SER A 36 1.19 10.68 -8.14
C SER A 36 0.88 9.54 -7.17
N ILE A 37 -0.41 9.20 -7.02
CA ILE A 37 -0.82 8.06 -6.20
C ILE A 37 -0.19 6.73 -6.66
N LYS A 38 0.12 6.61 -7.96
CA LYS A 38 0.81 5.44 -8.52
C LYS A 38 2.25 5.34 -8.02
N SER A 39 2.98 6.45 -7.96
CA SER A 39 4.35 6.48 -7.40
C SER A 39 4.32 6.11 -5.92
N ILE A 40 3.47 6.77 -5.15
CA ILE A 40 3.29 6.53 -3.71
C ILE A 40 2.96 5.06 -3.43
N ALA A 41 2.06 4.46 -4.22
CA ALA A 41 1.71 3.04 -4.10
C ALA A 41 2.90 2.11 -4.38
N ASN A 42 3.70 2.40 -5.41
CA ASN A 42 4.90 1.63 -5.74
C ASN A 42 6.00 1.77 -4.68
N ASP A 43 6.15 2.95 -4.09
CA ASP A 43 7.11 3.19 -3.02
C ASP A 43 6.74 2.38 -1.77
N ILE A 44 5.45 2.32 -1.43
CA ILE A 44 4.95 1.46 -0.35
C ILE A 44 5.18 -0.01 -0.67
N ALA A 45 4.84 -0.45 -1.90
CA ALA A 45 5.04 -1.84 -2.30
C ALA A 45 6.51 -2.26 -2.31
N SER A 46 7.42 -1.34 -2.64
CA SER A 46 8.86 -1.57 -2.62
C SER A 46 9.45 -1.51 -1.21
N GLY A 47 8.87 -0.69 -0.33
CA GLY A 47 9.37 -0.44 1.03
C GLY A 47 8.76 -1.35 2.10
N VAL A 48 7.62 -1.99 1.84
CA VAL A 48 6.93 -2.89 2.77
C VAL A 48 6.77 -4.27 2.11
N SER A 49 7.38 -5.28 2.71
CA SER A 49 7.42 -6.64 2.14
C SER A 49 6.02 -7.28 2.06
N GLY A 50 5.77 -7.95 0.93
CA GLY A 50 4.51 -8.67 0.66
C GLY A 50 3.33 -7.77 0.31
N VAL A 51 3.56 -6.48 0.03
CA VAL A 51 2.51 -5.56 -0.43
C VAL A 51 2.38 -5.61 -1.95
N HIS A 52 1.14 -5.75 -2.40
CA HIS A 52 0.74 -5.77 -3.80
C HIS A 52 -0.12 -4.56 -4.12
N VAL A 53 0.23 -3.82 -5.18
CA VAL A 53 -0.63 -2.78 -5.74
C VAL A 53 -1.70 -3.46 -6.60
N ILE A 54 -2.94 -3.49 -6.10
CA ILE A 54 -4.05 -4.13 -6.82
C ILE A 54 -4.55 -3.22 -7.94
N GLN A 55 -4.82 -1.96 -7.59
CA GLN A 55 -5.31 -0.99 -8.56
C GLN A 55 -5.09 0.44 -8.06
N THR A 56 -5.00 1.38 -9.00
CA THR A 56 -5.13 2.82 -8.74
C THR A 56 -6.39 3.36 -9.42
N ILE A 57 -7.22 4.09 -8.67
CA ILE A 57 -8.46 4.71 -9.15
C ILE A 57 -8.42 6.20 -8.81
N GLY A 58 -8.21 7.06 -9.82
CA GLY A 58 -8.06 8.49 -9.61
C GLY A 58 -6.89 8.80 -8.66
N ARG A 59 -7.19 9.36 -7.48
CA ARG A 59 -6.21 9.68 -6.43
C ARG A 59 -6.11 8.61 -5.33
N ILE A 60 -6.74 7.44 -5.52
CA ILE A 60 -6.78 6.35 -4.54
C ILE A 60 -5.98 5.16 -5.07
N ALA A 61 -5.17 4.53 -4.22
CA ALA A 61 -4.60 3.21 -4.49
C ALA A 61 -5.18 2.18 -3.52
N VAL A 62 -5.47 0.99 -4.06
CA VAL A 62 -5.86 -0.20 -3.32
C VAL A 62 -4.64 -1.09 -3.22
N LEU A 63 -4.24 -1.39 -1.98
CA LEU A 63 -3.07 -2.21 -1.68
C LEU A 63 -3.49 -3.43 -0.87
N TYR A 64 -2.90 -4.57 -1.16
CA TYR A 64 -3.14 -5.83 -0.48
C TYR A 64 -1.85 -6.41 0.10
N ARG A 65 -1.92 -6.96 1.30
CA ARG A 65 -0.86 -7.77 1.91
C ARG A 65 -1.51 -8.81 2.82
N PRO A 66 -1.26 -10.12 2.61
CA PRO A 66 -1.77 -11.13 3.53
C PRO A 66 -1.18 -10.91 4.93
N HIS A 67 -1.99 -11.16 5.97
CA HIS A 67 -1.52 -11.14 7.33
C HIS A 67 -0.52 -12.29 7.52
N PRO A 68 0.66 -12.03 8.12
CA PRO A 68 1.73 -13.02 8.16
C PRO A 68 1.40 -14.28 8.97
N GLU A 69 0.52 -14.16 9.96
CA GLU A 69 0.18 -15.26 10.88
C GLU A 69 -1.23 -15.81 10.70
N ASP A 70 -2.16 -14.99 10.22
CA ASP A 70 -3.60 -15.30 10.22
C ASP A 70 -4.29 -14.63 9.03
N PRO A 71 -4.05 -15.11 7.78
CA PRO A 71 -4.61 -14.49 6.61
C PRO A 71 -6.12 -14.76 6.49
N GLU A 72 -6.93 -13.69 6.46
CA GLU A 72 -8.39 -13.78 6.45
C GLU A 72 -8.96 -13.74 5.02
N ILE A 73 -8.32 -13.01 4.11
CA ILE A 73 -8.73 -12.87 2.71
C ILE A 73 -8.29 -14.12 1.93
N GLN A 74 -9.26 -14.95 1.57
CA GLN A 74 -9.09 -16.06 0.64
C GLN A 74 -9.11 -15.54 -0.80
N LEU A 75 -7.98 -15.60 -1.48
CA LEU A 75 -7.88 -15.26 -2.90
C LEU A 75 -8.40 -16.41 -3.77
N PRO A 76 -9.07 -16.12 -4.90
CA PRO A 76 -9.47 -17.16 -5.83
C PRO A 76 -8.25 -17.84 -6.46
N GLU A 77 -8.38 -19.13 -6.75
CA GLU A 77 -7.34 -19.88 -7.46
C GLU A 77 -7.09 -19.26 -8.86
N PRO A 78 -5.82 -19.19 -9.32
CA PRO A 78 -5.46 -18.50 -10.57
C PRO A 78 -6.18 -19.00 -11.84
N ASN A 79 -6.75 -20.21 -11.79
CA ASN A 79 -7.29 -20.93 -12.95
C ASN A 79 -8.83 -20.95 -13.01
N GLN A 80 -9.52 -19.94 -12.46
CA GLN A 80 -10.99 -19.85 -12.48
C GLN A 80 -11.55 -18.95 -13.62
N GLY A 81 -10.81 -18.75 -14.72
CA GLY A 81 -11.25 -17.93 -15.85
C GLY A 81 -10.63 -18.34 -17.18
#